data_AF-A0A8T5A1Q6-F1
#
_entry.id   AF-A0A8T5A1Q6-F1
#
_cell.length_a   1.000
_cell.length_b   1.000
_cell.length_c   1.000
_cell.angle_alpha   90.00
_cell.angle_beta   90.00
_cell.angle_gamma   90.00
#
_symmetry.space_group_name_H-M   'P 1'
#
loop_
_entity.id
_entity.type
_entity.pdbx_description
1 polymer ?
#
loop_
_entity_poly.entity_id
_entity_poly.type
_entity_poly.pdbx_seq_one_letter_code
_entity_poly.pdbx_strand_id
1 'polypeptide(L)' 'MFRETVKVQPKCVECGTSLELYEIDYEKSRRIMQCPQCGLYHFYRKDLFGRWKLVKVGRVSDLWR' A
#
# COMPACT_ATOMS: atom_id res chain seq x y z
N MET A 1 23.59 -19.13 6.48
CA MET A 1 23.22 -18.07 5.52
C MET A 1 21.77 -17.70 5.76
N PHE A 2 21.52 -16.70 6.60
CA PHE A 2 20.17 -16.26 6.92
C PHE A 2 19.62 -15.55 5.68
N ARG A 3 18.69 -16.21 4.97
CA ARG A 3 17.79 -15.48 4.06
C ARG A 3 16.86 -14.70 4.97
N GLU A 4 17.31 -13.54 5.42
CA GLU A 4 16.39 -12.49 5.85
C GLU A 4 15.45 -12.29 4.67
N THR A 5 14.24 -12.80 4.80
CA THR A 5 13.15 -12.48 3.90
C THR A 5 13.07 -10.97 3.93
N VAL A 6 13.62 -10.31 2.90
CA VAL A 6 13.44 -8.88 2.70
C VAL A 6 11.94 -8.70 2.64
N LYS A 7 11.33 -8.32 3.77
CA LYS A 7 9.97 -7.81 3.80
C LYS A 7 10.07 -6.59 2.91
N VAL A 8 9.75 -6.77 1.63
CA VAL A 8 9.64 -5.67 0.67
C VAL A 8 8.49 -4.85 1.19
N GLN A 9 8.81 -3.91 2.09
CA GLN A 9 7.90 -2.85 2.46
C GLN A 9 7.69 -2.08 1.17
N PRO A 10 6.46 -2.01 0.66
CA PRO A 10 6.23 -1.33 -0.58
C PRO A 10 6.63 0.14 -0.38
N LYS A 11 7.40 0.64 -1.34
CA LYS A 11 7.88 2.00 -1.34
C LYS A 11 6.86 2.89 -2.04
N CYS A 12 6.80 4.15 -1.63
CA CYS A 12 6.02 5.15 -2.33
C CYS A 12 6.53 5.28 -3.76
N VAL A 13 5.62 5.21 -4.73
CA VAL A 13 5.94 5.36 -6.16
C VAL A 13 6.51 6.72 -6.52
N GLU A 14 6.27 7.74 -5.68
CA GLU A 14 6.72 9.12 -5.90
C GLU A 14 8.03 9.42 -5.18
N CYS A 15 8.05 9.33 -3.84
CA CYS A 15 9.23 9.68 -3.04
C CYS A 15 10.17 8.51 -2.70
N GLY A 16 9.80 7.26 -3.02
CA GLY A 16 10.61 6.08 -2.67
C GLY A 16 10.67 5.75 -1.17
N THR A 17 10.07 6.57 -0.30
CA THR A 17 9.96 6.33 1.15
C THR A 17 9.14 5.07 1.43
N SER A 18 9.47 4.37 2.51
CA SER A 18 8.65 3.25 3.02
C SER A 18 7.22 3.70 3.29
N LEU A 19 6.25 2.91 2.82
CA LEU A 19 4.84 3.15 3.12
C LEU A 19 4.48 2.58 4.49
N GLU A 20 3.68 3.33 5.23
CA GLU A 20 3.12 2.91 6.51
C GLU A 20 1.73 2.30 6.30
N LEU A 21 1.39 1.28 7.09
CA LEU A 21 0.07 0.67 7.02
C LEU A 21 -0.95 1.63 7.64
N TYR A 22 -1.87 2.13 6.82
CA TYR A 22 -2.94 3.01 7.30
C TYR A 22 -4.16 2.19 7.71
N GLU A 23 -4.66 1.34 6.82
CA GLU A 23 -5.85 0.53 7.06
C GLU A 23 -5.75 -0.82 6.32
N ILE A 24 -6.32 -1.87 6.89
CA ILE A 24 -6.42 -3.17 6.23
C ILE A 24 -7.76 -3.84 6.54
N ASP A 25 -8.60 -3.97 5.52
CA ASP A 25 -9.82 -4.76 5.56
C ASP A 25 -9.55 -6.15 5.00
N TYR A 26 -9.48 -7.15 5.87
CA TYR A 26 -9.38 -8.54 5.44
C TYR A 26 -10.68 -9.04 4.80
N GLU A 27 -11.83 -8.61 5.30
CA GLU A 27 -13.15 -8.97 4.75
C GLU A 27 -13.34 -8.44 3.32
N LYS A 28 -13.00 -7.17 3.10
CA LYS A 28 -13.10 -6.53 1.77
C LYS A 28 -11.89 -6.76 0.90
N SER A 29 -10.88 -7.49 1.39
CA SER A 29 -9.62 -7.74 0.69
C SER A 29 -8.94 -6.44 0.23
N ARG A 30 -8.98 -5.40 1.06
CA ARG A 30 -8.40 -4.08 0.81
C ARG A 30 -7.29 -3.80 1.81
N ARG A 31 -6.21 -3.21 1.34
CA ARG A 31 -5.09 -2.75 2.16
C ARG A 31 -4.70 -1.39 1.68
N ILE A 32 -4.76 -0.42 2.58
CA ILE A 32 -4.41 0.96 2.31
C ILE A 32 -3.11 1.24 3.04
N MET A 33 -2.15 1.76 2.29
CA MET A 33 -0.94 2.28 2.88
C MET A 33 -0.82 3.75 2.61
N GLN A 34 -0.24 4.48 3.54
CA GLN A 34 0.01 5.89 3.41
C GLN A 34 1.51 6.15 3.38
N CYS A 35 1.92 7.08 2.52
CA CYS A 35 3.26 7.61 2.58
C CYS A 35 3.32 8.77 3.59
N PRO A 36 4.10 8.67 4.68
CA PRO A 36 4.22 9.76 5.65
C PRO A 36 4.94 10.99 5.10
N GLN A 37 5.71 10.85 4.01
CA GLN A 37 6.41 11.96 3.35
C GLN A 37 5.54 12.66 2.30
N CYS A 38 4.96 11.89 1.39
CA CYS A 38 4.20 12.44 0.27
C CYS A 38 2.71 12.68 0.60
N GLY A 39 2.18 12.07 1.68
CA GLY A 39 0.75 12.07 2.02
C GLY A 39 -0.13 11.27 1.04
N LEU A 40 0.47 10.49 0.15
CA LEU A 40 -0.22 9.68 -0.84
C LEU A 40 -0.71 8.38 -0.23
N TYR A 41 -1.90 7.95 -0.66
CA TYR A 41 -2.50 6.68 -0.29
C TYR A 41 -2.36 5.68 -1.43
N HIS A 42 -1.75 4.55 -1.11
CA HIS A 42 -1.55 3.39 -1.97
C HIS A 42 -2.59 2.34 -1.62
N PHE A 43 -3.55 2.16 -2.52
CA PHE A 43 -4.63 1.20 -2.39
C PHE A 43 -4.22 -0.12 -3.01
N TYR A 44 -4.07 -1.13 -2.17
CA TYR A 44 -3.85 -2.51 -2.55
C TYR A 44 -5.16 -3.30 -2.43
N ARG A 45 -5.38 -4.20 -3.38
CA ARG A 45 -6.46 -5.18 -3.33
C ARG A 45 -5.87 -6.57 -3.40
N LYS A 46 -6.45 -7.50 -2.66
CA LYS A 46 -6.10 -8.92 -2.75
C LYS A 46 -6.78 -9.50 -3.98
N ASP A 47 -6.00 -10.07 -4.89
CA ASP A 47 -6.51 -10.87 -6.00
C ASP A 47 -6.97 -12.26 -5.51
N LEU A 48 -7.73 -12.99 -6.33
CA LEU A 48 -8.23 -14.34 -6.03
C LEU A 48 -7.12 -15.36 -5.69
N PHE A 49 -5.88 -15.08 -6.11
CA PHE A 49 -4.68 -15.87 -5.78
C PHE A 49 -4.00 -15.47 -4.46
N GLY A 50 -4.60 -14.56 -3.70
CA GLY A 50 -4.10 -14.10 -2.41
C GLY A 50 -2.95 -13.10 -2.46
N ARG A 51 -2.60 -12.58 -3.64
CA ARG A 51 -1.54 -11.57 -3.83
C ARG A 51 -2.10 -10.17 -3.67
N TRP A 52 -1.34 -9.27 -3.06
CA TRP A 52 -1.69 -7.85 -2.96
C TRP A 52 -1.24 -7.12 -4.23
N LYS A 53 -2.17 -6.53 -4.95
CA LYS A 53 -1.91 -5.73 -6.15
C LYS A 53 -2.27 -4.28 -5.88
N LEU A 54 -1.36 -3.37 -6.22
CA LEU A 54 -1.62 -1.94 -6.19
C LEU A 54 -2.65 -1.62 -7.26
N VAL A 55 -3.80 -1.08 -6.84
CA VAL A 55 -4.93 -0.72 -7.71
C VAL A 55 -4.93 0.77 -8.01
N LYS A 56 -4.66 1.60 -6.99
CA LYS A 56 -4.70 3.05 -7.12
C LYS A 56 -3.70 3.71 -6.21
N VAL A 57 -3.16 4.84 -6.66
CA VAL A 57 -2.39 5.77 -5.83
C VAL A 57 -3.06 7.12 -5.97
N GLY A 58 -3.27 7.81 -4.85
CA GLY A 58 -3.84 9.16 -4.86
C GLY A 58 -3.92 9.74 -3.46
N ARG A 59 -4.17 11.04 -3.35
CA ARG A 59 -4.47 11.65 -2.05
C ARG A 59 -5.91 11.35 -1.68
N VAL A 60 -6.21 11.28 -0.38
CA VAL A 60 -7.60 11.10 0.06
C VAL A 60 -8.49 12.23 -0.48
N SER A 61 -7.94 13.45 -0.61
CA SER A 61 -8.61 14.63 -1.17
C SER A 61 -9.10 14.43 -2.61
N ASP A 62 -8.39 13.63 -3.41
CA ASP A 62 -8.75 13.32 -4.81
C ASP A 62 -9.78 12.19 -4.94
N LEU A 63 -10.16 11.54 -3.83
CA LEU A 63 -11.11 10.41 -3.84
C LEU A 63 -12.54 10.79 -3.50
N TRP A 64 -12.79 11.98 -2.94
CA TRP A 64 -14.11 12.47 -2.51
C TRP A 64 -14.68 13.56 -3.41
N ARG A 65 -14.15 13.72 -4.64
CA ARG A 65 -14.57 14.76 -5.58
C ARG A 65 -15.53 14.24 -6.65
#